data_AF-A0A2J0KWC3-F1
#
_entry.id   AF-A0A2J0KWC3-F1
#
_cell.length_a   1.000
_cell.length_b   1.000
_cell.length_c   1.000
_cell.angle_alpha   90.00
_cell.angle_beta   90.00
_cell.angle_gamma   90.00
#
_symmetry.space_group_name_H-M   'P 1'
#
loop_
_entity.id
_entity.type
_entity.pdbx_description
1 polymer ?
#
loop_
_entity_poly.entity_id
_entity_poly.type
_entity_poly.pdbx_seq_one_letter_code
_entity_poly.pdbx_strand_id
1 'polypeptide(L)'
;MVKTALLYNPKIREYSFGKGHPFTSERFEIFLKFIKKKLPNFKSFFGEITPPTASSKDLELFHAKEYIEIMVKASKGTILPNIFKYTTVDNLDPETGYLPEG
;
A
#
# COMPACT_ATOMS: atom_id res chain seq x y z
N MET A 1 0.75 -29.44 -8.20
CA MET A 1 1.56 -28.26 -7.79
C MET A 1 0.89 -27.02 -8.36
N VAL A 2 0.51 -26.06 -7.52
CA VAL A 2 -0.11 -24.81 -8.01
C VAL A 2 0.99 -23.93 -8.61
N LYS A 3 0.82 -23.49 -9.87
CA LYS A 3 1.87 -22.78 -10.62
C LYS A 3 1.88 -21.27 -10.39
N THR A 4 0.83 -20.72 -9.78
CA THR A 4 0.63 -19.28 -9.65
C THR A 4 0.52 -18.90 -8.17
N ALA A 5 1.30 -17.91 -7.74
CA ALA A 5 1.20 -17.35 -6.39
C ALA A 5 0.23 -16.16 -6.38
N LEU A 6 -0.59 -16.06 -5.34
CA LEU A 6 -1.31 -14.84 -5.00
C LEU A 6 -0.65 -14.22 -3.77
N LEU A 7 -0.04 -13.05 -3.94
CA LEU A 7 0.57 -12.31 -2.85
C LEU A 7 -0.47 -11.42 -2.18
N TYR A 8 -0.69 -11.61 -0.89
CA TYR A 8 -1.60 -10.78 -0.11
C TYR A 8 -1.14 -10.67 1.35
N ASN A 9 -0.99 -9.44 1.82
CA ASN A 9 -0.78 -9.15 3.23
C ASN A 9 -2.02 -8.44 3.81
N PRO A 10 -2.74 -9.04 4.78
CA PRO A 10 -3.93 -8.44 5.36
C PRO A 10 -3.71 -7.05 5.97
N LYS A 11 -2.48 -6.71 6.36
CA LYS A 11 -2.13 -5.39 6.92
C LYS A 11 -2.32 -4.25 5.91
N ILE A 12 -2.41 -4.53 4.61
CA ILE A 12 -2.66 -3.48 3.60
C ILE A 12 -3.99 -2.73 3.85
N ARG A 13 -4.91 -3.31 4.63
CA ARG A 13 -6.16 -2.66 5.06
C ARG A 13 -5.95 -1.53 6.07
N GLU A 14 -4.80 -1.48 6.73
CA GLU A 14 -4.45 -0.43 7.70
C GLU A 14 -4.11 0.88 6.97
N TYR A 15 -3.87 0.82 5.66
CA TYR A 15 -3.51 1.97 4.84
C TYR A 15 -4.69 2.47 3.99
N SER A 16 -5.00 3.76 4.10
CA SER A 16 -6.01 4.44 3.29
C SER A 16 -5.60 5.89 3.08
N PHE A 17 -5.88 6.47 1.91
CA PHE A 17 -5.62 7.89 1.64
C PHE A 17 -6.64 8.86 2.27
N GLY A 18 -7.41 8.43 3.26
CA GLY A 18 -8.43 9.26 3.87
C GLY A 18 -9.73 9.36 3.07
N LYS A 19 -10.68 10.10 3.65
CA LYS A 19 -12.04 10.21 3.11
C LYS A 19 -12.06 11.07 1.86
N GLY A 20 -12.82 10.63 0.86
CA GLY A 20 -12.92 11.31 -0.44
C GLY A 20 -11.83 10.93 -1.44
N HIS A 21 -10.79 10.19 -1.03
CA HIS A 21 -9.81 9.65 -1.96
C HIS A 21 -10.30 8.32 -2.58
N PRO A 22 -10.19 8.10 -3.91
CA PRO A 22 -10.62 6.86 -4.53
C PRO A 22 -9.77 5.64 -4.11
N PHE A 23 -8.57 5.88 -3.58
CA PHE A 23 -7.67 4.82 -3.14
C PHE A 23 -7.86 4.52 -1.64
N THR A 24 -8.84 3.67 -1.34
CA THR A 24 -9.19 3.26 0.03
C THR A 24 -8.68 1.86 0.37
N SER A 25 -8.51 1.61 1.68
CA SER A 25 -8.12 0.31 2.24
C SER A 25 -9.05 -0.84 1.82
N GLU A 26 -10.35 -0.57 1.71
CA GLU A 26 -11.37 -1.58 1.42
C GLU A 26 -11.18 -2.25 0.05
N ARG A 27 -10.56 -1.55 -0.92
CA ARG A 27 -10.39 -2.06 -2.30
C ARG A 27 -9.69 -3.41 -2.33
N PHE A 28 -8.67 -3.59 -1.49
CA PHE A 28 -7.88 -4.82 -1.44
C PHE A 28 -8.71 -5.99 -0.88
N GLU A 29 -9.46 -5.75 0.19
CA GLU A 29 -10.28 -6.77 0.82
C GLU A 29 -11.48 -7.15 -0.06
N ILE A 30 -12.14 -6.16 -0.67
CA ILE A 30 -13.28 -6.36 -1.58
C ILE A 30 -12.85 -7.25 -2.75
N PHE A 31 -11.71 -6.93 -3.40
CA PHE A 31 -11.21 -7.71 -4.53
C PHE A 31 -10.91 -9.16 -4.12
N LEU A 32 -10.21 -9.37 -3.00
CA LEU A 32 -9.84 -10.72 -2.57
C LEU A 32 -11.07 -11.56 -2.17
N LYS A 33 -12.05 -10.97 -1.48
CA LYS A 33 -13.32 -11.63 -1.16
C LYS A 33 -14.10 -11.96 -2.43
N PHE A 34 -14.15 -11.03 -3.39
CA PHE A 34 -14.85 -11.22 -4.65
C PHE A 34 -14.25 -12.38 -5.45
N ILE A 35 -12.94 -12.41 -5.66
CA ILE A 35 -12.31 -13.45 -6.48
C ILE A 35 -12.44 -14.84 -5.83
N LYS A 36 -12.28 -14.94 -4.50
CA LYS A 36 -12.48 -16.20 -3.76
C LYS A 36 -13.92 -16.70 -3.84
N LYS A 37 -14.90 -15.79 -3.83
CA LYS A 37 -16.32 -16.13 -3.95
C LYS A 37 -16.71 -16.52 -5.38
N LYS A 38 -16.13 -15.87 -6.39
CA LYS A 38 -16.56 -16.01 -7.79
C LYS A 38 -15.77 -17.03 -8.59
N LEU A 39 -14.57 -17.41 -8.15
CA LEU A 39 -13.76 -18.42 -8.82
C LEU A 39 -13.94 -19.79 -8.14
N PRO A 40 -14.67 -20.74 -8.75
CA PRO A 40 -14.75 -22.09 -8.25
C PRO A 40 -13.35 -22.71 -8.20
N ASN A 41 -13.08 -23.52 -7.17
CA ASN A 41 -11.77 -24.15 -6.98
C ASN A 41 -10.60 -23.15 -6.89
N PHE A 42 -10.80 -21.93 -6.39
CA PHE A 42 -9.76 -20.91 -6.24
C PHE A 42 -8.38 -21.45 -5.79
N LYS A 43 -8.35 -22.37 -4.83
CA LYS A 43 -7.12 -22.99 -4.29
C LYS A 43 -6.36 -23.89 -5.29
N SER A 44 -6.98 -24.36 -6.37
CA SER A 44 -6.29 -25.10 -7.43
C SER A 44 -5.51 -24.18 -8.36
N PHE A 45 -5.90 -22.90 -8.45
CA PHE A 45 -5.26 -21.89 -9.28
C PHE A 45 -4.17 -21.11 -8.54
N PHE A 46 -4.38 -20.82 -7.25
CA PHE A 46 -3.49 -19.95 -6.49
C PHE A 46 -2.96 -20.57 -5.20
N GLY A 47 -1.65 -20.48 -5.01
CA GLY A 47 -1.00 -20.60 -3.71
C GLY A 47 -0.94 -19.23 -3.04
N GLU A 48 -1.60 -19.06 -1.90
CA GLU A 48 -1.59 -17.78 -1.18
C GLU A 48 -0.28 -17.63 -0.39
N ILE A 49 0.39 -16.49 -0.56
CA ILE A 49 1.63 -16.15 0.15
C ILE A 49 1.44 -14.79 0.81
N THR A 50 1.80 -14.69 2.09
CA THR A 50 1.90 -13.41 2.78
C THR A 50 3.31 -12.86 2.61
N PRO A 51 3.51 -11.81 1.79
CA PRO A 51 4.83 -11.24 1.59
C PRO A 51 5.29 -10.46 2.84
N PRO A 52 6.60 -10.46 3.14
CA PRO A 52 7.17 -9.57 4.14
C PRO A 52 7.16 -8.11 3.64
N THR A 53 7.34 -7.17 4.57
CA THR A 53 7.60 -5.76 4.21
C THR A 53 8.95 -5.63 3.50
N ALA A 54 9.02 -4.77 2.48
CA ALA A 54 10.29 -4.44 1.83
C ALA A 54 11.26 -3.78 2.82
N SER A 55 12.55 -4.11 2.72
CA SER A 55 13.59 -3.47 3.52
C SER A 55 14.03 -2.14 2.90
N SER A 56 14.72 -1.29 3.67
CA SER A 56 15.32 -0.06 3.12
C SER A 56 16.29 -0.35 1.98
N LYS A 57 17.04 -1.47 2.05
CA LYS A 57 17.95 -1.89 0.97
C LYS A 57 17.21 -2.20 -0.32
N ASP A 58 16.02 -2.80 -0.23
CA ASP A 58 15.19 -3.09 -1.41
C ASP A 58 14.69 -1.78 -2.04
N LEU A 59 14.29 -0.81 -1.23
CA LEU A 59 13.82 0.50 -1.70
C LEU A 59 14.96 1.34 -2.32
N GLU A 60 16.18 1.24 -1.77
CA GLU A 60 17.38 1.94 -2.25
C GLU A 60 17.88 1.45 -3.62
N LEU A 61 17.35 0.33 -4.15
CA LEU A 61 17.64 -0.11 -5.52
C LEU A 61 17.18 0.90 -6.58
N PHE A 62 16.22 1.77 -6.24
CA PHE A 62 15.67 2.78 -7.15
C PHE A 62 15.52 4.16 -6.50
N HIS A 63 15.07 4.22 -5.26
CA HIS A 63 14.82 5.49 -4.59
C HIS A 63 16.06 6.05 -3.90
N ALA A 64 16.19 7.37 -3.92
CA ALA A 64 17.20 8.06 -3.13
C ALA A 64 16.93 7.84 -1.62
N LYS A 65 18.00 7.63 -0.85
CA LYS A 65 17.92 7.47 0.61
C LYS A 65 17.17 8.62 1.31
N GLU A 66 17.42 9.87 0.89
CA GLU A 66 16.71 11.05 1.40
C GLU A 66 15.19 10.93 1.22
N TYR A 67 14.73 10.48 0.05
CA TYR A 67 13.30 10.31 -0.23
C TYR A 67 12.67 9.27 0.72
N ILE A 68 13.33 8.12 0.91
CA ILE A 68 12.86 7.06 1.80
C ILE A 68 12.71 7.58 3.24
N GLU A 69 13.74 8.27 3.75
CA GLU A 69 13.73 8.83 5.11
C GLU A 69 12.62 9.87 5.31
N ILE A 70 12.38 10.72 4.30
CA ILE A 70 11.31 11.73 4.31
C ILE A 70 9.93 11.05 4.32
N MET A 71 9.69 10.04 3.47
CA MET A 71 8.41 9.32 3.45
C MET A 71 8.13 8.60 4.77
N VAL A 72 9.15 8.00 5.40
CA VAL A 72 9.00 7.36 6.71
C VAL A 72 8.68 8.36 7.82
N LYS A 73 9.22 9.59 7.76
CA LYS A 73 8.84 10.65 8.73
C LYS A 73 7.41 11.09 8.51
N ALA A 74 7.01 11.29 7.25
CA ALA A 74 5.66 11.71 6.91
C ALA A 74 4.60 10.69 7.31
N SER A 75 4.85 9.38 7.10
CA SER A 75 3.91 8.31 7.51
C SER A 75 3.72 8.22 9.03
N LYS A 76 4.62 8.82 9.82
CA LYS A 76 4.52 8.95 11.28
C LYS A 76 3.86 10.26 11.73
N GLY A 77 3.20 10.97 10.82
CA GLY A 77 2.51 12.24 11.10
C GLY A 77 3.40 13.48 11.08
N THR A 78 4.66 13.38 10.62
CA THR A 78 5.51 14.58 10.51
C THR A 78 5.04 15.44 9.34
N ILE A 79 4.57 16.65 9.63
CA ILE A 79 4.22 17.64 8.60
C ILE A 79 5.50 18.11 7.89
N LEU A 80 5.52 17.99 6.57
CA LEU A 80 6.63 18.40 5.72
C LEU A 80 6.27 19.70 4.98
N PRO A 81 6.88 20.85 5.30
CA PRO A 81 6.57 22.13 4.64
C PRO A 81 6.77 22.12 3.12
N ASN A 82 7.68 21.27 2.63
CA ASN A 82 8.01 21.11 1.21
C ASN A 82 7.55 19.75 0.66
N ILE A 83 6.38 19.27 1.08
CA ILE A 83 5.85 17.95 0.73
C ILE A 83 5.81 17.73 -0.80
N PHE A 84 5.47 18.75 -1.59
CA PHE A 84 5.41 18.68 -3.05
C PHE A 84 6.76 18.48 -3.76
N LYS A 85 7.90 18.56 -3.05
CA LYS A 85 9.19 18.10 -3.58
C LYS A 85 9.20 16.57 -3.79
N TYR A 86 8.40 15.84 -3.01
CA TYR A 86 8.45 14.38 -2.93
C TYR A 86 7.17 13.69 -3.41
N THR A 87 6.06 14.41 -3.49
CA THR A 87 4.75 13.84 -3.81
C THR A 87 3.91 14.79 -4.64
N THR A 88 2.84 14.26 -5.23
CA THR A 88 1.79 15.04 -5.89
C THR A 88 0.57 15.16 -4.97
N VAL A 89 -0.42 15.94 -5.39
CA VAL A 89 -1.72 16.09 -4.69
C VAL A 89 -2.46 14.75 -4.56
N ASP A 90 -2.23 13.81 -5.48
CA ASP A 90 -2.85 12.46 -5.47
C ASP A 90 -2.34 11.57 -4.33
N ASN A 91 -1.20 11.91 -3.70
CA ASN A 91 -0.70 11.12 -2.58
C ASN A 91 -0.98 11.77 -1.22
N LEU A 92 -1.86 12.77 -1.18
CA LEU A 92 -2.25 13.46 0.05
C LEU A 92 -3.67 13.04 0.44
N ASP A 93 -3.91 13.01 1.74
CA ASP A 93 -5.27 12.90 2.27
C ASP A 93 -6.07 14.14 1.86
N PRO A 94 -7.21 14.00 1.16
CA PRO A 94 -7.99 15.14 0.67
C PRO A 94 -8.53 16.07 1.75
N GLU A 95 -8.72 15.57 2.98
CA GLU A 95 -9.24 16.38 4.10
C GLU A 95 -8.11 17.13 4.80
N THR A 96 -6.92 16.54 4.92
CA THR A 96 -5.82 17.13 5.71
C THR A 96 -4.76 17.83 4.86
N GLY A 97 -4.61 17.45 3.59
CA GLY A 97 -3.54 17.92 2.71
C GLY A 97 -2.16 17.36 3.07
N TYR A 98 -2.07 16.33 3.91
CA TYR A 98 -0.83 15.68 4.31
C TYR A 98 -0.78 14.22 3.87
N LEU A 99 0.41 13.60 3.91
CA LEU A 99 0.52 12.16 3.70
C LEU A 99 -0.27 11.42 4.80
N PRO A 100 -1.08 10.41 4.44
CA PRO A 100 -1.75 9.57 5.42
C PRO A 100 -0.74 8.87 6.33
N GLU A 101 -1.12 8.69 7.58
CA GLU A 101 -0.36 7.87 8.52
C GLU A 101 -0.41 6.39 8.14
N GLY A 102 0.66 5.66 8.42
CA GLY A 102 0.80 4.24 8.08
C GLY A 102 2.03 3.59 8.71
#